data_AF-A0A661T8C9-F1
#
_entry.id   AF-A0A661T8C9-F1
#
_cell.length_a   1.000
_cell.length_b   1.000
_cell.length_c   1.000
_cell.angle_alpha   90.00
_cell.angle_beta   90.00
_cell.angle_gamma   90.00
#
_symmetry.space_group_name_H-M   'P 1'
#
loop_
_entity.id
_entity.type
_entity.pdbx_description
1 polymer ?
#
loop_
_entity_poly.entity_id
_entity_poly.type
_entity_poly.pdbx_seq_one_letter_code
_entity_poly.pdbx_strand_id
1 'polypeptide(L)'
;MLTDPLDPLSEVNLWQATNLSARDFRKNPYPTQGHPAPTPVWTSSALSDQGDGVYIGRVSKPPAGWTAFFVELIYGSRGTNHYKFTTEVNVVPYYLPFSCDFDHDGDTDLTDLDTFAGQWLETAELPADVVPKGGDGTVNFLDFSTFGRNWSE
;
A
#
# COMPACT_ATOMS: atom_id res chain seq x y z
N MET A 1 6.41 -3.38 -30.08
CA MET A 1 5.00 -2.94 -30.11
C MET A 1 5.04 -1.43 -30.18
N LEU A 2 4.76 -0.85 -31.34
CA LEU A 2 4.96 0.59 -31.58
C LEU A 2 3.61 1.30 -31.41
N THR A 3 3.47 2.09 -30.36
CA THR A 3 2.46 3.15 -30.29
C THR A 3 2.88 4.23 -31.30
N ASP A 4 1.99 4.64 -32.20
CA ASP A 4 2.26 5.80 -33.05
C ASP A 4 2.22 7.05 -32.14
N PRO A 5 3.26 7.91 -32.11
CA PRO A 5 3.25 9.15 -31.33
C PRO A 5 2.09 10.11 -31.70
N LEU A 6 1.33 9.83 -32.76
CA LEU A 6 0.14 10.57 -33.17
C LEU A 6 -1.18 10.04 -32.61
N ASP A 7 -1.20 8.90 -31.90
CA ASP A 7 -2.42 8.41 -31.25
C ASP A 7 -2.75 9.29 -30.03
N PRO A 8 -3.86 10.05 -30.02
CA PRO A 8 -4.11 11.04 -28.98
C PRO A 8 -4.47 10.37 -27.66
N LEU A 9 -3.92 10.91 -26.57
CA LEU A 9 -4.37 10.62 -25.21
C LEU A 9 -5.85 11.02 -25.11
N SER A 10 -6.70 10.04 -24.84
CA SER A 10 -8.16 10.19 -24.85
C SER A 10 -8.72 10.37 -23.45
N GLU A 11 -8.24 9.58 -22.48
CA GLU A 11 -8.69 9.64 -21.09
C GLU A 11 -7.53 9.37 -20.13
N VAL A 12 -7.59 10.01 -18.97
CA VAL A 12 -6.70 9.71 -17.83
C VAL A 12 -7.57 9.51 -16.61
N ASN A 13 -7.45 8.35 -15.97
CA ASN A 13 -8.27 7.96 -14.84
C ASN A 13 -7.39 7.65 -13.61
N LEU A 14 -7.77 8.19 -12.46
CA LEU A 14 -7.24 7.77 -11.16
C LEU A 14 -8.06 6.59 -10.66
N TRP A 15 -7.41 5.45 -10.51
CA TRP A 15 -7.98 4.26 -9.88
C TRP A 15 -7.56 4.22 -8.42
N GLN A 16 -8.48 3.91 -7.51
CA GLN A 16 -8.19 3.75 -6.09
C GLN A 16 -9.08 2.70 -5.41
N ALA A 17 -8.57 2.11 -4.33
CA ALA A 17 -9.31 1.22 -3.46
C ALA A 17 -8.83 1.37 -2.01
N THR A 18 -9.76 1.40 -1.07
CA THR A 18 -9.46 1.47 0.37
C THR A 18 -9.72 0.14 1.04
N ASN A 19 -8.75 -0.33 1.83
CA ASN A 19 -8.89 -1.48 2.70
C ASN A 19 -8.61 -1.04 4.14
N LEU A 20 -9.61 -1.17 5.00
CA LEU A 20 -9.56 -0.67 6.38
C LEU A 20 -8.76 -1.58 7.32
N SER A 21 -8.61 -2.87 6.99
CA SER A 21 -8.04 -3.88 7.89
C SER A 21 -6.75 -4.53 7.40
N ALA A 22 -6.37 -4.36 6.12
CA ALA A 22 -5.12 -4.94 5.61
C ALA A 22 -4.52 -4.13 4.47
N ARG A 23 -3.18 -4.14 4.34
CA ARG A 23 -2.46 -3.64 3.15
C ARG A 23 -2.49 -4.65 1.99
N ASP A 24 -3.65 -5.23 1.72
CA ASP A 24 -3.87 -6.13 0.59
C ASP A 24 -4.94 -5.56 -0.33
N PHE A 25 -4.62 -5.47 -1.62
CA PHE A 25 -5.49 -4.89 -2.66
C PHE A 25 -5.82 -5.85 -3.80
N ARG A 26 -5.50 -7.14 -3.61
CA ARG A 26 -5.79 -8.19 -4.56
C ARG A 26 -7.26 -8.60 -4.48
N LYS A 27 -7.83 -9.02 -5.61
CA LYS A 27 -9.14 -9.66 -5.62
C LYS A 27 -9.03 -11.01 -4.91
N ASN A 28 -9.81 -11.24 -3.85
CA ASN A 28 -9.87 -12.55 -3.21
C ASN A 28 -10.77 -13.49 -4.05
N PRO A 29 -10.24 -14.59 -4.64
CA PRO A 29 -11.06 -15.54 -5.39
C PRO A 29 -11.86 -16.50 -4.48
N TYR A 30 -11.60 -16.54 -3.17
CA TYR A 30 -12.23 -17.45 -2.20
C TYR A 30 -12.78 -16.69 -0.97
N PRO A 31 -13.82 -15.86 -1.12
CA PRO A 31 -14.39 -15.08 -0.03
C PRO A 31 -15.08 -15.93 1.07
N THR A 32 -15.35 -17.21 0.82
CA THR A 32 -16.13 -18.10 1.69
C THR A 32 -15.30 -19.02 2.58
N GLN A 33 -13.97 -19.10 2.43
CA GLN A 33 -13.11 -20.03 3.19
C GLN A 33 -12.45 -19.41 4.43
N GLY A 34 -13.02 -18.34 5.00
CA GLY A 34 -12.51 -17.78 6.25
C GLY A 34 -11.23 -16.94 6.12
N HIS A 35 -10.86 -16.52 4.90
CA HIS A 35 -9.86 -15.44 4.75
C HIS A 35 -10.48 -14.13 5.25
N PRO A 36 -9.91 -13.48 6.28
CA PRO A 36 -10.56 -12.37 6.97
C PRO A 36 -10.48 -11.03 6.22
N ALA A 37 -9.62 -10.90 5.21
CA ALA A 37 -9.45 -9.62 4.52
C ALA A 37 -10.61 -9.35 3.53
N PRO A 38 -11.37 -8.25 3.70
CA PRO A 38 -12.39 -7.85 2.74
C PRO A 38 -11.74 -7.60 1.37
N THR A 39 -12.40 -8.00 0.28
CA THR A 39 -11.94 -7.65 -1.06
C THR A 39 -12.13 -6.15 -1.26
N PRO A 40 -11.05 -5.37 -1.46
CA PRO A 40 -11.21 -3.95 -1.67
C PRO A 40 -11.80 -3.68 -3.05
N VAL A 41 -12.70 -2.70 -3.11
CA VAL A 41 -13.40 -2.32 -4.33
C VAL A 41 -12.63 -1.20 -5.01
N TRP A 42 -12.16 -1.46 -6.23
CA TRP A 42 -11.51 -0.46 -7.07
C TRP A 42 -12.54 0.41 -7.77
N THR A 43 -12.39 1.73 -7.64
CA THR A 43 -13.20 2.73 -8.34
C THR A 43 -12.30 3.70 -9.11
N SER A 44 -12.83 4.31 -10.16
CA SER A 44 -12.10 5.28 -10.98
C SER A 44 -12.77 6.64 -10.99
N SER A 45 -11.95 7.69 -11.15
CA SER A 45 -12.37 9.05 -11.45
C SER A 45 -11.49 9.67 -12.53
N ALA A 46 -12.06 10.52 -13.37
CA ALA A 46 -11.29 11.21 -14.40
C ALA A 46 -10.33 12.24 -13.79
N LEU A 47 -9.10 12.31 -14.32
CA LEU A 47 -8.13 13.36 -14.04
C LEU A 47 -8.14 14.41 -15.14
N SER A 48 -8.03 15.68 -14.75
CA SER A 48 -7.88 16.80 -15.69
C SER A 48 -6.40 17.09 -15.96
N ASP A 49 -6.12 17.52 -17.19
CA ASP A 49 -4.83 18.10 -17.55
C ASP A 49 -4.62 19.39 -16.76
N GLN A 50 -3.51 19.47 -16.03
CA GLN A 50 -3.08 20.64 -15.26
C GLN A 50 -2.33 21.66 -16.13
N GLY A 51 -2.11 21.35 -17.41
CA GLY A 51 -1.34 22.12 -18.37
C GLY A 51 -0.17 21.30 -18.91
N ASP A 52 0.14 21.48 -20.20
CA ASP A 52 1.26 20.82 -20.89
C ASP A 52 1.24 19.28 -20.79
N GLY A 53 0.06 18.66 -20.69
CA GLY A 53 -0.11 17.21 -20.60
C GLY A 53 0.26 16.64 -19.22
N VAL A 54 0.24 17.47 -18.17
CA VAL A 54 0.57 17.05 -16.80
C VAL A 54 -0.70 16.63 -16.06
N TYR A 55 -0.70 15.40 -15.54
CA TYR A 55 -1.80 14.86 -14.75
C TYR A 55 -1.33 14.50 -13.34
N ILE A 56 -2.12 14.85 -12.32
CA ILE A 56 -1.77 14.62 -10.92
C ILE A 56 -2.78 13.67 -10.27
N GLY A 57 -2.38 12.42 -10.06
CA GLY A 57 -3.12 11.45 -9.26
C GLY A 57 -2.74 11.56 -7.78
N ARG A 58 -3.50 12.33 -6.99
CA ARG A 58 -3.26 12.51 -5.56
C ARG A 58 -4.35 11.82 -4.74
N VAL A 59 -3.93 10.98 -3.79
CA VAL A 59 -4.82 10.33 -2.82
C VAL A 59 -4.36 10.65 -1.41
N SER A 60 -5.29 11.10 -0.57
CA SER A 60 -5.03 11.38 0.84
C SER A 60 -4.93 10.09 1.65
N LYS A 61 -4.15 10.12 2.72
CA LYS A 61 -4.15 9.04 3.72
C LYS A 61 -5.59 8.84 4.25
N PRO A 62 -6.12 7.60 4.28
CA PRO A 62 -7.43 7.36 4.87
C PRO A 62 -7.38 7.52 6.40
N PRO A 63 -8.52 7.79 7.08
CA PRO A 63 -8.56 7.84 8.54
C PRO A 63 -8.11 6.54 9.21
N ALA A 64 -8.32 5.39 8.55
CA ALA A 64 -7.88 4.06 8.99
C ALA A 64 -7.49 3.19 7.78
N GLY A 65 -6.60 2.22 8.01
CA GLY A 65 -6.11 1.29 7.01
C GLY A 65 -5.27 1.95 5.91
N TRP A 66 -5.43 1.46 4.67
CA TRP A 66 -4.63 1.88 3.52
C TRP A 66 -5.51 2.11 2.29
N THR A 67 -5.08 3.05 1.45
CA THR A 67 -5.63 3.27 0.13
C THR A 67 -4.55 3.03 -0.92
N ALA A 68 -4.79 2.06 -1.80
CA ALA A 68 -3.98 1.87 -3.00
C ALA A 68 -4.55 2.69 -4.14
N PHE A 69 -3.67 3.17 -5.03
CA PHE A 69 -4.06 3.94 -6.19
C PHE A 69 -3.02 3.86 -7.31
N PHE A 70 -3.46 4.09 -8.54
CA PHE A 70 -2.61 4.22 -9.72
C PHE A 70 -3.34 5.05 -10.78
N VAL A 71 -2.62 5.51 -11.81
CA VAL A 71 -3.19 6.25 -12.94
C VAL A 71 -3.26 5.33 -14.16
N GLU A 72 -4.42 5.29 -14.82
CA GLU A 72 -4.65 4.66 -16.12
C GLU A 72 -4.66 5.74 -17.20
N LEU A 73 -3.92 5.52 -18.28
CA LEU A 73 -3.92 6.34 -19.48
C LEU A 73 -4.54 5.52 -20.61
N ILE A 74 -5.52 6.11 -21.30
CA ILE A 74 -6.19 5.51 -22.45
C ILE A 74 -5.81 6.30 -23.69
N TYR A 75 -5.16 5.65 -24.64
CA TYR A 75 -4.85 6.21 -25.96
C TYR A 75 -5.82 5.64 -26.98
N GLY A 76 -6.34 6.52 -27.82
CA GLY A 76 -7.09 6.11 -29.00
C GLY A 76 -6.21 5.24 -29.90
N SER A 77 -6.83 4.44 -30.76
CA SER A 77 -6.13 3.86 -31.90
C SER A 77 -7.00 4.02 -33.14
N ARG A 78 -6.40 3.84 -34.32
CA ARG A 78 -7.14 3.85 -35.58
C ARG A 78 -8.11 2.64 -35.75
N GLY A 79 -8.11 1.69 -34.82
CA GLY A 79 -9.03 0.55 -34.77
C GLY A 79 -10.07 0.65 -33.65
N THR A 80 -10.79 -0.45 -33.37
CA THR A 80 -11.81 -0.50 -32.31
C THR A 80 -11.24 -0.68 -30.89
N ASN A 81 -9.94 -0.93 -30.77
CA ASN A 81 -9.29 -1.23 -29.51
C ASN A 81 -8.52 -0.01 -29.00
N HIS A 82 -8.75 0.40 -27.76
CA HIS A 82 -7.93 1.42 -27.12
C HIS A 82 -6.70 0.79 -26.46
N TYR A 83 -5.60 1.54 -26.42
CA TYR A 83 -4.43 1.14 -25.65
C TYR A 83 -4.55 1.69 -24.23
N LYS A 84 -4.35 0.80 -23.26
CA LYS A 84 -4.38 1.14 -21.84
C LYS A 84 -3.00 0.93 -21.24
N PHE A 85 -2.49 1.96 -20.58
CA PHE A 85 -1.26 1.92 -19.81
C PHE A 85 -1.56 2.33 -18.39
N THR A 86 -0.80 1.81 -17.44
CA THR A 86 -0.94 2.20 -16.03
C THR A 86 0.42 2.58 -15.48
N THR A 87 0.42 3.48 -14.50
CA THR A 87 1.56 3.64 -13.60
C THR A 87 1.68 2.41 -12.69
N GLU A 88 2.72 2.39 -11.86
CA GLU A 88 2.77 1.48 -10.72
C GLU A 88 1.65 1.79 -9.70
N VAL A 89 1.33 0.80 -8.88
CA VAL A 89 0.43 0.95 -7.74
C VAL A 89 1.19 1.60 -6.58
N ASN A 90 0.66 2.70 -6.08
CA ASN A 90 1.09 3.37 -4.88
C ASN A 90 0.11 3.10 -3.74
N VAL A 91 0.59 3.11 -2.49
CA VAL A 91 -0.25 2.86 -1.31
C VAL A 91 0.05 3.90 -0.24
N VAL A 92 -1.01 4.53 0.30
CA VAL A 92 -0.94 5.47 1.43
C VAL A 92 -1.72 4.93 2.64
N PRO A 93 -1.17 5.01 3.86
CA PRO A 93 0.19 5.47 4.18
C PRO A 93 1.27 4.50 3.65
N TYR A 94 2.49 5.01 3.46
CA TYR A 94 3.61 4.21 2.94
C TYR A 94 4.15 3.19 3.95
N TYR A 95 4.00 3.47 5.25
CA TYR A 95 4.38 2.56 6.32
C TYR A 95 3.33 1.47 6.53
N LEU A 96 3.81 0.26 6.82
CA LEU A 96 3.01 -0.85 7.30
C LEU A 96 2.79 -0.60 8.80
N PRO A 97 1.58 -0.32 9.32
CA PRO A 97 1.33 -0.39 10.76
C PRO A 97 1.81 -1.72 11.37
N PHE A 98 1.84 -2.80 10.59
CA PHE A 98 2.30 -4.10 11.07
C PHE A 98 3.81 -4.30 11.22
N SER A 99 4.68 -3.32 10.99
CA SER A 99 6.10 -3.56 11.29
C SER A 99 6.34 -3.86 12.78
N CYS A 100 5.40 -3.49 13.65
CA CYS A 100 5.51 -3.65 15.10
C CYS A 100 4.23 -4.21 15.76
N ASP A 101 3.29 -4.71 14.95
CA ASP A 101 2.17 -5.56 15.40
C ASP A 101 2.66 -7.01 15.35
N PHE A 102 3.24 -7.47 16.46
CA PHE A 102 3.87 -8.77 16.57
C PHE A 102 2.86 -9.88 16.84
N ASP A 103 1.70 -9.56 17.43
CA ASP A 103 0.64 -10.53 17.71
C ASP A 103 -0.43 -10.63 16.60
N HIS A 104 -0.37 -9.72 15.63
CA HIS A 104 -1.20 -9.60 14.43
C HIS A 104 -2.66 -9.26 14.71
N ASP A 105 -2.93 -8.44 15.71
CA ASP A 105 -4.30 -8.06 16.11
C ASP A 105 -4.86 -6.82 15.40
N GLY A 106 -4.01 -6.02 14.74
CA GLY A 106 -4.41 -4.83 13.99
C GLY A 106 -3.79 -3.53 14.47
N ASP A 107 -3.17 -3.49 15.64
CA ASP A 107 -2.61 -2.32 16.29
C ASP A 107 -1.15 -2.54 16.74
N THR A 108 -0.48 -1.47 17.16
CA THR A 108 0.82 -1.57 17.85
C THR A 108 0.61 -1.04 19.26
N ASP A 109 0.50 -1.94 20.22
CA ASP A 109 0.02 -1.64 21.57
C ASP A 109 0.88 -2.26 22.69
N LEU A 110 0.33 -2.36 23.90
CA LEU A 110 1.01 -2.93 25.05
C LEU A 110 1.32 -4.43 24.92
N THR A 111 0.53 -5.17 24.15
CA THR A 111 0.75 -6.59 23.87
C THR A 111 1.98 -6.77 22.98
N ASP A 112 2.16 -5.89 21.99
CA ASP A 112 3.37 -5.86 21.19
C ASP A 112 4.59 -5.38 21.96
N LEU A 113 4.41 -4.44 22.89
CA LEU A 113 5.49 -3.99 23.76
C LEU A 113 6.01 -5.12 24.64
N ASP A 114 5.11 -5.99 25.14
CA ASP A 114 5.52 -7.16 25.92
C ASP A 114 6.37 -8.11 25.06
N THR A 115 5.95 -8.36 23.83
CA THR A 115 6.72 -9.16 22.86
C THR A 115 8.08 -8.53 22.56
N PHE A 116 8.12 -7.21 22.34
CA PHE A 116 9.35 -6.46 22.11
C PHE A 116 10.29 -6.56 23.32
N ALA A 117 9.77 -6.31 24.52
CA ALA A 117 10.53 -6.33 25.76
C ALA A 117 11.08 -7.72 26.08
N GLY A 118 10.32 -8.78 25.77
CA GLY A 118 10.75 -10.16 25.90
C GLY A 118 11.91 -10.55 24.98
N GLN A 119 12.15 -9.78 23.91
CA GLN A 119 13.23 -9.99 22.94
C GLN A 119 14.36 -8.98 23.09
N TRP A 120 14.30 -8.08 24.08
CA TRP A 120 15.24 -6.97 24.22
C TRP A 120 16.70 -7.43 24.34
N LEU A 121 17.57 -6.91 23.48
CA LEU A 121 19.00 -7.23 23.35
C LEU A 121 19.30 -8.69 22.96
N GLU A 122 18.30 -9.45 22.55
CA GLU A 122 18.52 -10.77 21.98
C GLU A 122 19.17 -10.65 20.61
N THR A 123 20.13 -11.55 20.34
CA THR A 123 20.88 -11.58 19.08
C THR A 123 20.50 -12.80 18.25
N ALA A 124 19.35 -12.70 17.58
CA ALA A 124 18.82 -13.72 16.68
C ALA A 124 17.85 -13.06 15.68
N GLU A 125 17.49 -13.78 14.62
CA GLU A 125 16.40 -13.36 13.73
C GLU A 125 15.07 -13.46 14.51
N LEU A 126 14.60 -12.32 15.01
CA LEU A 126 13.44 -12.24 15.89
C LEU A 126 12.39 -11.27 15.31
N PRO A 127 11.09 -11.46 15.62
CA PRO A 127 10.04 -10.55 15.17
C PRO A 127 10.29 -9.08 15.52
N ALA A 128 10.86 -8.78 16.69
CA ALA A 128 11.15 -7.42 17.13
C ALA A 128 12.42 -6.80 16.52
N ASP A 129 13.21 -7.55 15.73
CA ASP A 129 14.36 -7.04 14.97
C ASP A 129 13.86 -6.52 13.61
N VAL A 130 13.30 -5.31 13.64
CA VAL A 130 12.49 -4.72 12.57
C VAL A 130 13.28 -3.78 11.67
N VAL A 131 14.45 -3.31 12.11
CA VAL A 131 15.31 -2.41 11.34
C VAL A 131 16.77 -2.87 11.25
N PRO A 132 17.40 -2.75 10.06
CA PRO A 132 16.81 -2.38 8.77
C PRO A 132 15.83 -3.45 8.28
N LYS A 133 15.25 -3.29 7.09
CA LYS A 133 14.34 -4.30 6.54
C LYS A 133 15.04 -5.67 6.49
N GLY A 134 14.57 -6.62 7.32
CA GLY A 134 15.20 -7.93 7.48
C GLY A 134 16.07 -8.08 8.73
N GLY A 135 16.10 -7.08 9.61
CA GLY A 135 16.82 -7.08 10.87
C GLY A 135 18.31 -6.79 10.75
N ASP A 136 18.93 -6.30 11.82
CA ASP A 136 20.40 -6.23 11.96
C ASP A 136 20.97 -7.40 12.80
N GLY A 137 20.11 -8.30 13.24
CA GLY A 137 20.41 -9.45 14.08
C GLY A 137 20.40 -9.13 15.57
N THR A 138 19.98 -7.94 16.00
CA THR A 138 19.90 -7.54 17.41
C THR A 138 18.70 -6.64 17.70
N VAL A 139 17.79 -7.07 18.58
CA VAL A 139 16.69 -6.20 19.03
C VAL A 139 17.23 -5.11 19.94
N ASN A 140 17.20 -3.86 19.48
CA ASN A 140 17.84 -2.74 20.18
C ASN A 140 17.06 -1.42 20.06
N PHE A 141 17.70 -0.32 20.43
CA PHE A 141 17.07 1.01 20.42
C PHE A 141 16.68 1.49 19.01
N LEU A 142 17.31 0.99 17.96
CA LEU A 142 16.90 1.26 16.58
C LEU A 142 15.51 0.67 16.32
N ASP A 143 15.28 -0.57 16.73
CA ASP A 143 13.98 -1.24 16.64
C ASP A 143 12.94 -0.55 17.51
N PHE A 144 13.30 -0.21 18.74
CA PHE A 144 12.41 0.52 19.66
C PHE A 144 12.00 1.89 19.09
N SER A 145 12.91 2.57 18.39
CA SER A 145 12.58 3.84 17.74
C SER A 145 11.54 3.68 16.62
N THR A 146 11.53 2.52 15.96
CA THR A 146 10.54 2.18 14.94
C THR A 146 9.23 1.75 15.58
N PHE A 147 9.31 0.93 16.64
CA PHE A 147 8.18 0.55 17.48
C PHE A 147 7.40 1.77 17.99
N GLY A 148 8.07 2.71 18.66
CA GLY A 148 7.43 3.92 19.19
C GLY A 148 6.87 4.88 18.13
N ARG A 149 7.34 4.81 16.87
CA ARG A 149 6.75 5.57 15.75
C ARG A 149 5.46 4.93 15.23
N ASN A 150 5.31 3.62 15.39
CA ASN A 150 4.15 2.87 14.94
C ASN A 150 3.10 2.67 16.04
N TRP A 151 3.43 3.03 17.30
CA TRP A 151 2.50 2.99 18.43
C TRP A 151 1.14 3.58 18.07
N SER A 152 0.09 2.78 18.24
CA SER A 152 -1.29 3.13 18.00
C SER A 152 -2.16 2.49 19.06
N GLU A 153 -2.61 3.28 20.03
CA GLU A 153 -3.70 2.94 20.96
C GLU A 153 -5.05 3.47 20.45
#